data_AF-A0AAN6J933-F1
#
_entry.id   AF-A0AAN6J933-F1
#
_cell.length_a   1.000
_cell.length_b   1.000
_cell.length_c   1.000
_cell.angle_alpha   90.00
_cell.angle_beta   90.00
_cell.angle_gamma   90.00
#
_symmetry.space_group_name_H-M   'P 1'
#
loop_
_entity.id
_entity.type
_entity.pdbx_description
1 polymer ?
#
loop_
_entity_poly.entity_id
_entity_poly.type
_entity_poly.pdbx_seq_one_letter_code
_entity_poly.pdbx_strand_id
1 'polypeptide(L)'
;MESSTLQTDHIVSSEKGLSSVSTLILGSKSAVLIDPPFLVPDAKAVVEWIKKKTSLPLKAVFLTHHHPDHYSHGHQYEVCDGIDREYDDKVK
;
A
#
# COMPACT_ATOMS: atom_id res chain seq x y z
N MET A 1 -22.93 5.08 17.87
CA MET A 1 -22.11 5.16 16.65
C MET A 1 -22.16 3.78 16.02
N GLU A 2 -22.74 3.64 14.83
CA GLU A 2 -22.76 2.34 14.15
C GLU A 2 -21.33 1.89 13.86
N SER A 3 -21.04 0.63 14.17
CA SER A 3 -19.78 -0.01 13.80
C SER A 3 -19.76 -0.18 12.30
N SER A 4 -19.06 0.68 11.56
CA SER A 4 -18.87 0.49 10.12
C SER A 4 -18.05 -0.77 9.88
N THR A 5 -18.59 -1.71 9.12
CA THR A 5 -17.88 -2.93 8.71
C THR A 5 -16.61 -2.56 7.95
N LEU A 6 -15.52 -3.27 8.25
CA LEU A 6 -14.26 -3.15 7.51
C LEU A 6 -14.48 -3.55 6.04
N GLN A 7 -14.03 -2.73 5.11
CA GLN A 7 -14.18 -3.00 3.66
C GLN A 7 -12.80 -3.18 3.02
N THR A 8 -12.76 -4.02 1.99
CA THR A 8 -11.55 -4.27 1.20
C THR A 8 -11.84 -4.11 -0.28
N ASP A 9 -10.99 -3.36 -0.96
CA ASP A 9 -11.03 -3.17 -2.40
C ASP A 9 -9.66 -3.49 -2.99
N HIS A 10 -9.63 -3.94 -4.25
CA HIS A 10 -8.39 -4.34 -4.93
C HIS A 10 -8.25 -3.64 -6.27
N ILE A 11 -7.00 -3.41 -6.67
CA ILE A 11 -6.64 -2.93 -8.01
C ILE A 11 -5.40 -3.69 -8.47
N VAL A 12 -5.40 -4.08 -9.74
CA VAL A 12 -4.31 -4.81 -10.38
C VAL A 12 -3.50 -3.83 -11.23
N SER A 13 -2.19 -3.86 -11.08
CA SER A 13 -1.24 -3.11 -11.91
C SER A 13 -1.33 -3.54 -13.38
N SER A 14 -0.80 -2.72 -14.28
CA SER A 14 -0.60 -3.12 -15.67
C SER A 14 0.29 -4.39 -15.79
N GLU A 15 0.20 -5.09 -16.92
CA GLU A 15 1.11 -6.21 -17.21
C GLU A 15 2.60 -5.80 -17.13
N LYS A 16 2.91 -4.57 -17.54
CA LYS A 16 4.26 -3.99 -17.43
C LYS A 16 4.66 -3.75 -15.97
N GLY A 17 3.69 -3.41 -15.11
CA GLY A 17 3.82 -3.33 -13.66
C GLY A 17 3.72 -4.69 -12.96
N LEU A 18 4.02 -5.78 -13.67
CA LEU A 18 4.05 -7.15 -13.15
C LEU A 18 2.69 -7.68 -12.67
N SER A 19 1.57 -7.09 -13.12
CA SER A 19 0.21 -7.50 -12.76
C SER A 19 -0.01 -7.66 -11.25
N SER A 20 0.73 -6.85 -10.48
CA SER A 20 0.79 -6.91 -9.03
C SER A 20 -0.50 -6.37 -8.41
N VAL A 21 -0.94 -6.90 -7.27
CA VAL A 21 -2.24 -6.55 -6.66
C VAL A 21 -2.05 -5.63 -5.46
N SER A 22 -2.63 -4.43 -5.52
CA SER A 22 -2.73 -3.55 -4.35
C SER A 22 -4.10 -3.70 -3.67
N THR A 23 -4.10 -3.72 -2.33
CA THR A 23 -5.33 -3.83 -1.53
C THR A 23 -5.54 -2.60 -0.67
N LEU A 24 -6.70 -1.96 -0.81
CA LEU A 24 -7.15 -0.87 0.05
C LEU A 24 -8.07 -1.43 1.13
N ILE A 25 -7.71 -1.20 2.39
CA ILE A 25 -8.55 -1.54 3.53
C ILE A 25 -9.15 -0.25 4.10
N LEU A 26 -10.48 -0.16 4.12
CA LEU A 26 -11.24 0.98 4.66
C LEU A 26 -11.79 0.63 6.04
N GLY A 27 -11.32 1.36 7.06
CA GLY A 27 -11.89 1.34 8.40
C GLY A 27 -12.91 2.46 8.62
N SER A 28 -13.37 2.63 9.87
CA SER A 28 -14.35 3.65 10.23
C SER A 28 -13.83 5.09 10.14
N LYS A 29 -12.51 5.29 10.25
CA LYS A 29 -11.87 6.61 10.38
C LYS A 29 -10.67 6.82 9.46
N SER A 30 -10.15 5.76 8.86
CA SER A 30 -8.92 5.79 8.07
C SER A 30 -8.85 4.60 7.11
N ALA A 31 -7.96 4.73 6.13
CA ALA A 31 -7.63 3.67 5.20
C ALA A 31 -6.16 3.26 5.33
N VAL A 32 -5.84 2.04 4.92
CA VAL A 32 -4.45 1.57 4.71
C VAL A 32 -4.33 0.89 3.36
N LEU A 33 -3.16 1.02 2.72
CA LEU A 33 -2.85 0.39 1.45
C LEU A 33 -1.83 -0.73 1.68
N ILE A 34 -2.07 -1.89 1.09
CA ILE A 34 -1.16 -3.03 1.09
C ILE A 34 -0.62 -3.21 -0.31
N ASP A 35 0.68 -3.44 -0.42
CA ASP A 35 1.39 -3.80 -1.66
C ASP A 35 1.18 -2.78 -2.80
N PRO A 36 1.66 -1.53 -2.63
CA PRO A 36 1.66 -0.53 -3.70
C PRO A 36 2.39 -1.03 -4.95
N PRO A 37 2.07 -0.49 -6.13
CA PRO A 37 2.62 -0.98 -7.39
C PRO A 37 4.05 -0.50 -7.62
N PHE A 38 4.83 -1.30 -8.35
CA PHE A 38 6.23 -1.00 -8.67
C PHE A 38 6.44 0.23 -9.55
N LEU A 39 5.61 0.42 -10.58
CA LEU A 39 5.80 1.49 -11.57
C LEU A 39 5.02 2.76 -11.22
N VAL A 40 5.63 3.91 -11.51
CA VAL A 40 5.03 5.24 -11.26
C VAL A 40 3.66 5.43 -11.95
N PRO A 41 3.42 5.01 -13.21
CA PRO A 41 2.10 5.12 -13.83
C PRO A 41 1.02 4.33 -13.08
N ASP A 42 1.34 3.13 -12.62
CA ASP A 42 0.44 2.30 -11.82
C ASP A 42 0.20 2.93 -10.44
N ALA A 43 1.23 3.50 -9.81
CA ALA A 43 1.09 4.21 -8.54
C ALA A 43 0.14 5.42 -8.65
N LYS A 44 0.22 6.17 -9.77
CA LYS A 44 -0.74 7.26 -10.06
C LYS A 44 -2.16 6.72 -10.24
N ALA A 45 -2.34 5.59 -10.92
CA ALA A 45 -3.63 4.95 -11.06
C ALA A 45 -4.22 4.54 -9.71
N VAL A 46 -3.40 3.99 -8.80
CA VAL A 46 -3.79 3.68 -7.42
C VAL A 46 -4.23 4.92 -6.66
N VAL A 47 -3.48 6.03 -6.74
CA VAL A 47 -3.86 7.28 -6.06
C VAL A 47 -5.22 7.79 -6.54
N GLU A 48 -5.45 7.83 -7.85
CA GLU A 48 -6.74 8.28 -8.40
C GLU A 48 -7.88 7.30 -8.08
N TRP A 49 -7.59 6.01 -8.01
CA TRP A 49 -8.55 4.99 -7.59
C TRP A 49 -8.93 5.13 -6.11
N ILE A 50 -7.97 5.34 -5.20
CA ILE A 50 -8.24 5.57 -3.77
C ILE A 50 -9.12 6.81 -3.57
N LYS A 51 -8.79 7.93 -4.23
CA LYS A 51 -9.58 9.18 -4.17
C LYS A 51 -11.03 8.99 -4.61
N LYS A 52 -11.29 8.09 -5.57
CA LYS A 52 -12.65 7.73 -6.02
C LYS A 52 -13.38 6.82 -5.04
N LYS A 53 -12.65 5.99 -4.29
CA LYS A 53 -13.21 5.01 -3.34
C LYS A 53 -13.56 5.61 -1.98
N THR A 54 -12.79 6.59 -1.51
CA THR A 54 -12.97 7.10 -0.15
C THR A 54 -12.47 8.54 0.01
N SER A 55 -13.06 9.26 0.97
CA SER A 55 -12.53 10.51 1.51
C SER A 55 -11.77 10.31 2.83
N LEU A 56 -11.70 9.07 3.33
CA LEU A 56 -10.96 8.75 4.54
C LEU A 56 -9.45 8.99 4.34
N PRO A 57 -8.73 9.45 5.37
CA PRO A 57 -7.29 9.62 5.29
C PRO A 57 -6.59 8.26 5.15
N LEU A 58 -5.74 8.12 4.12
CA LEU A 58 -4.80 7.02 4.01
C LEU A 58 -3.67 7.24 5.04
N LYS A 59 -3.55 6.33 6.02
CA LYS A 59 -2.65 6.52 7.17
C LYS A 59 -1.35 5.73 7.08
N ALA A 60 -1.33 4.65 6.33
CA ALA A 60 -0.18 3.78 6.20
C ALA A 60 -0.19 3.06 4.85
N VAL A 61 1.01 2.69 4.41
CA VAL A 61 1.27 1.81 3.28
C VAL A 61 2.15 0.68 3.79
N PHE A 62 1.72 -0.55 3.59
CA PHE A 62 2.45 -1.75 4.01
C PHE A 62 2.92 -2.54 2.80
N LEU A 63 4.06 -3.20 2.97
CA LEU A 63 4.60 -4.18 2.04
C LEU A 63 4.56 -5.54 2.72
N THR A 64 4.05 -6.55 2.03
CA THR A 64 3.97 -7.91 2.58
C THR A 64 5.33 -8.61 2.55
N HIS A 65 6.18 -8.29 1.57
CA HIS A 65 7.52 -8.85 1.38
C HIS A 65 8.36 -8.01 0.41
N HIS A 66 9.63 -8.39 0.21
CA HIS A 66 10.62 -7.62 -0.56
C HIS A 66 10.78 -8.09 -2.02
N HIS A 67 9.68 -8.32 -2.75
CA HIS A 67 9.74 -8.62 -4.18
C HIS A 67 9.57 -7.37 -5.05
N PRO A 68 10.21 -7.34 -6.24
CA PRO A 68 10.29 -6.15 -7.07
C PRO A 68 8.95 -5.69 -7.68
N ASP A 69 7.89 -6.47 -7.57
CA ASP A 69 6.53 -6.16 -8.01
C ASP A 69 5.79 -5.18 -7.10
N HIS A 70 6.26 -5.04 -5.85
CA HIS A 70 5.76 -4.09 -4.86
C HIS A 70 6.86 -3.30 -4.13
N TYR A 71 8.12 -3.68 -4.34
CA TYR A 71 9.30 -3.08 -3.73
C TYR A 71 10.11 -2.28 -4.76
N SER A 72 10.08 -0.94 -4.65
CA SER A 72 10.92 -0.07 -5.47
C SER A 72 12.28 0.16 -4.80
N HIS A 73 13.37 -0.29 -5.42
CA HIS A 73 14.74 0.01 -4.97
C HIS A 73 15.13 1.50 -5.16
N GLY A 74 14.26 2.34 -5.75
CA GLY A 74 14.57 3.73 -6.11
C GLY A 74 14.06 4.81 -5.15
N HIS A 75 13.14 4.48 -4.23
CA HIS A 75 12.59 5.39 -3.21
C HIS A 75 12.96 4.94 -1.79
N GLN A 76 14.12 4.30 -1.64
CA GLN A 76 14.52 3.52 -0.47
C GLN A 76 14.64 4.29 0.86
N TYR A 77 14.80 5.61 0.87
CA TYR A 77 15.35 6.25 2.07
C TYR A 77 14.36 6.52 3.23
N GLU A 78 13.05 6.52 3.03
CA GLU A 78 12.10 6.83 4.13
C GLU A 78 11.23 5.66 4.56
N VAL A 79 10.89 4.75 3.64
CA VAL A 79 10.01 3.61 3.92
C VAL A 79 10.80 2.39 4.44
N CYS A 80 12.02 2.16 3.94
CA CYS A 80 12.87 1.06 4.41
C CYS A 80 13.39 1.33 5.83
N ASP A 81 13.81 2.56 6.14
CA ASP A 81 14.24 2.96 7.49
C ASP A 81 13.17 2.69 8.56
N GLY A 82 11.88 2.76 8.21
CA GLY A 82 10.79 2.44 9.12
C GLY A 82 10.61 0.93 9.34
N ILE A 83 10.66 0.14 8.27
CA ILE A 83 10.41 -1.31 8.28
C ILE A 83 11.63 -2.08 8.83
N ASP A 84 12.82 -1.73 8.38
CA ASP A 84 14.07 -2.39 8.80
C ASP A 84 14.33 -2.14 10.30
N ARG A 85 14.01 -0.94 10.81
CA ARG A 85 14.07 -0.65 12.25
C ARG A 85 13.11 -1.51 13.07
N GLU A 86 11.93 -1.85 12.54
CA GLU A 86 10.94 -2.65 13.28
C GLU A 86 11.29 -4.14 13.32
N TYR A 87 11.97 -4.65 12.28
CA TYR A 87 12.43 -6.05 12.22
C TYR A 87 13.79 -6.28 12.88
N ASP A 88 14.78 -5.41 12.68
CA ASP A 88 16.13 -5.60 13.22
C ASP A 88 16.18 -5.48 14.76
N ASP A 89 15.28 -4.68 15.35
CA ASP A 89 15.15 -4.55 16.80
C ASP A 89 14.53 -5.80 17.46
N LYS A 90 13.94 -6.73 16.69
CA LYS A 90 13.25 -7.93 17.19
C LYS A 90 14.09 -9.20 17.10
N VAL A 91 15.26 -9.16 16.44
CA VAL A 91 16.14 -10.32 16.20
C VAL A 91 17.40 -10.30 17.09
N LYS A 92 17.38 -9.55 18.19
CA LYS A 92 18.43 -9.60 19.24
C LYS A 92 17.99 -10.38 20.46
#